data_AF-A0A3E4ULS1-F1
#
_entry.id   AF-A0A3E4ULS1-F1
#
_cell.length_a   1.000
_cell.length_b   1.000
_cell.length_c   1.000
_cell.angle_alpha   90.00
_cell.angle_beta   90.00
_cell.angle_gamma   90.00
#
_symmetry.space_group_name_H-M   'P 1'
#
loop_
_entity.id
_entity.type
_entity.pdbx_description
1 polymer ?
#
loop_
_entity_poly.entity_id
_entity_poly.type
_entity_poly.pdbx_seq_one_letter_code
_entity_poly.pdbx_strand_id
1 'polypeptide(L)'
;MSRSKKKFPAGVWCGCKSQKKGKRVASKRFRRYTKILIAQAKYDLLPKRSIEITSPWDLGGDGKRFYGYHPECEWYVRIIRK
;
A
#
# COMPACT_ATOMS: atom_id res chain seq x y z
N MET A 1 -7.60 24.94 -20.76
CA MET A 1 -6.98 24.40 -19.52
C MET A 1 -6.79 22.90 -19.67
N SER A 2 -5.54 22.43 -19.77
CA SER A 2 -5.22 20.99 -19.76
C SER A 2 -5.51 20.42 -18.38
N ARG A 3 -6.42 19.45 -18.25
CA ARG A 3 -6.64 18.73 -17.00
C ARG A 3 -5.41 17.85 -16.70
N SER A 4 -4.90 17.93 -15.47
CA SER A 4 -3.77 17.11 -15.04
C SER A 4 -4.21 15.65 -14.99
N LYS A 5 -3.55 14.76 -15.73
CA LYS A 5 -3.87 13.33 -15.67
C LYS A 5 -3.26 12.74 -14.40
N LYS A 6 -4.07 12.01 -13.64
CA LYS A 6 -3.59 11.23 -12.51
C LYS A 6 -2.70 10.10 -13.02
N LYS A 7 -1.44 10.04 -12.56
CA LYS A 7 -0.48 9.00 -13.00
C LYS A 7 -0.70 7.64 -12.36
N PHE A 8 -1.32 7.59 -11.17
CA PHE A 8 -1.44 6.37 -10.37
C PHE A 8 -2.91 6.06 -10.03
N PRO A 9 -3.43 4.87 -10.36
CA PRO A 9 -4.83 4.50 -10.15
C PRO A 9 -5.10 4.08 -8.71
N ALA A 10 -4.93 5.03 -7.79
CA ALA A 10 -5.33 4.89 -6.40
C ALA A 10 -6.25 6.03 -6.00
N GLY A 11 -7.11 5.79 -5.01
CA GLY A 11 -7.99 6.81 -4.45
C GLY A 11 -8.23 6.57 -2.98
N VAL A 12 -8.95 7.50 -2.36
CA VAL A 12 -9.34 7.44 -0.95
C VAL A 12 -10.85 7.32 -0.92
N TRP A 13 -11.34 6.25 -0.32
CA TRP A 13 -12.74 6.12 0.08
C TRP A 13 -12.84 6.40 1.58
N CYS A 14 -13.36 7.57 1.96
CA CYS A 14 -13.58 7.90 3.37
C CYS A 14 -14.48 6.87 4.06
N GLY A 15 -13.87 5.85 4.65
CA GLY A 15 -14.47 5.03 5.69
C GLY A 15 -13.86 5.49 6.98
N CYS A 16 -14.67 5.81 7.99
CA CYS A 16 -14.27 6.26 9.33
C CYS A 16 -13.49 5.16 10.10
N LYS A 17 -12.43 4.60 9.51
CA LYS A 17 -11.61 3.52 10.02
C LYS A 17 -10.31 4.10 10.56
N SER A 18 -9.83 3.53 11.65
CA SER A 18 -8.57 3.95 12.26
C SER A 18 -7.36 3.31 11.55
N GLN A 19 -6.36 4.13 11.22
CA GLN A 19 -5.06 3.66 10.72
C GLN A 19 -4.25 2.86 11.75
N LYS A 20 -4.57 2.97 13.06
CA LYS A 20 -3.79 2.36 14.15
C LYS A 20 -3.68 0.84 14.00
N LYS A 21 -4.77 0.16 13.59
CA LYS A 21 -4.80 -1.29 13.39
C LYS A 21 -3.84 -1.71 12.28
N GLY A 22 -3.86 -1.02 11.15
CA GLY A 22 -2.97 -1.29 10.01
C GLY A 22 -1.49 -1.11 10.39
N LYS A 23 -1.16 0.00 11.06
CA LYS A 23 0.20 0.27 11.55
C LYS A 23 0.69 -0.83 12.51
N ARG A 24 -0.17 -1.28 13.44
CA ARG A 24 0.16 -2.38 14.36
C ARG A 24 0.45 -3.69 13.63
N VAL A 25 -0.34 -4.03 12.61
CA VAL A 25 -0.13 -5.23 11.78
C VAL A 25 1.19 -5.14 11.01
N ALA A 26 1.47 -4.01 10.36
CA ALA A 26 2.71 -3.78 9.62
C ALA A 26 3.94 -3.94 10.53
N SER A 27 3.94 -3.29 11.72
CA SER A 27 5.04 -3.43 12.68
C SER A 27 5.19 -4.86 13.21
N LYS A 28 4.09 -5.60 13.41
CA LYS A 28 4.15 -7.01 13.83
C LYS A 28 4.79 -7.88 12.75
N ARG A 29 4.42 -7.69 11.48
CA ARG A 29 5.01 -8.42 10.34
C ARG A 29 6.49 -8.10 10.18
N PHE A 30 6.87 -6.82 10.25
CA PHE A 30 8.26 -6.38 10.15
C PHE A 30 9.15 -7.07 11.20
N ARG A 31 8.76 -6.99 12.47
CA ARG A 31 9.52 -7.61 13.56
C ARG A 31 9.62 -9.13 13.45
N ARG A 32 8.57 -9.79 12.94
CA ARG A 32 8.59 -11.24 12.74
C ARG A 32 9.58 -11.61 11.63
N TYR A 33 9.52 -10.91 10.51
CA TYR A 33 10.37 -11.17 9.36
C TYR A 33 11.85 -10.93 9.68
N THR A 34 12.16 -9.81 10.33
CA THR A 34 13.55 -9.51 10.76
C THR A 34 14.09 -10.57 11.72
N LYS A 35 13.29 -11.01 12.71
CA LYS A 35 13.68 -12.09 13.63
C LYS A 35 14.01 -13.40 12.89
N ILE A 36 13.22 -13.77 11.90
CA ILE A 36 13.46 -14.99 11.10
C ILE A 36 14.78 -14.88 10.35
N LEU A 37 15.05 -13.73 9.72
CA LEU A 37 16.29 -13.52 8.97
C LEU A 37 17.53 -13.52 9.86
N ILE A 38 17.45 -12.88 11.04
CA ILE A 38 18.54 -12.89 12.03
C ILE A 38 18.80 -14.33 12.49
N ALA A 39 17.75 -15.11 12.80
CA ALA A 39 17.89 -16.51 13.19
C ALA A 39 18.51 -17.39 12.09
N GLN A 40 18.37 -17.00 10.83
CA GLN A 40 19.00 -17.67 9.67
C GLN A 40 20.37 -17.09 9.31
N ALA A 41 20.90 -16.13 10.08
CA ALA A 41 22.12 -15.37 9.78
C ALA A 41 22.13 -14.68 8.40
N LYS A 42 20.95 -14.37 7.84
CA LYS A 42 20.79 -13.71 6.53
C LYS A 42 20.69 -12.19 6.68
N TYR A 43 21.79 -11.58 7.09
CA TYR A 43 21.82 -10.14 7.40
C TYR A 43 21.66 -9.26 6.15
N ASP A 44 22.12 -9.71 4.99
CA ASP A 44 22.04 -8.96 3.73
C ASP A 44 20.60 -8.77 3.24
N LEU A 45 19.69 -9.66 3.65
CA LEU A 45 18.27 -9.62 3.28
C LEU A 45 17.42 -8.83 4.27
N LEU A 46 18.02 -8.19 5.27
CA LEU A 46 17.26 -7.46 6.28
C LEU A 46 16.50 -6.28 5.66
N PRO A 47 15.19 -6.20 5.86
CA PRO A 47 14.37 -5.13 5.31
C PRO A 47 14.74 -3.80 5.96
N LYS A 48 14.91 -2.75 5.17
CA LYS A 48 15.21 -1.40 5.69
C LYS A 48 13.93 -0.64 6.00
N ARG A 49 12.85 -0.92 5.26
CA ARG A 49 11.56 -0.25 5.38
C ARG A 49 10.42 -1.26 5.49
N SER A 50 9.36 -0.88 6.22
CA SER A 50 8.17 -1.72 6.39
C SER A 50 7.42 -1.99 5.09
N ILE A 51 7.53 -1.08 4.11
CA ILE A 51 6.90 -1.20 2.80
C ILE A 51 7.45 -2.37 1.96
N GLU A 52 8.68 -2.80 2.23
CA GLU A 52 9.32 -3.94 1.56
C GLU A 52 8.62 -5.26 1.89
N ILE A 53 7.94 -5.32 3.04
CA ILE A 53 7.25 -6.53 3.52
C ILE A 53 5.73 -6.37 3.43
N THR A 54 5.22 -5.17 3.67
CA THR A 54 3.78 -4.93 3.77
C THR A 54 3.39 -3.77 2.87
N SER A 55 2.58 -4.08 1.87
CA SER A 55 1.99 -3.07 1.00
C SER A 55 1.06 -2.16 1.80
N PRO A 56 1.09 -0.83 1.58
CA PRO A 56 0.14 0.09 2.20
C PRO A 56 -1.31 -0.20 1.82
N TRP A 57 -1.55 -0.86 0.68
CA TRP A 57 -2.88 -1.20 0.17
C TRP A 57 -3.53 -2.37 0.93
N ASP A 58 -2.73 -3.21 1.59
CA ASP A 58 -3.23 -4.33 2.41
C ASP A 58 -3.72 -3.86 3.79
N LEU A 59 -3.42 -2.60 4.13
CA LEU A 59 -3.68 -2.00 5.43
C LEU A 59 -4.90 -1.09 5.31
N GLY A 60 -6.10 -1.67 5.25
CA GLY A 60 -7.38 -0.98 4.96
C GLY A 60 -7.87 0.09 5.95
N GLY A 61 -6.98 0.80 6.65
CA GLY A 61 -7.27 1.78 7.69
C GLY A 61 -7.36 3.23 7.23
N ASP A 62 -7.17 3.53 5.94
CA ASP A 62 -7.18 4.92 5.43
C ASP A 62 -8.21 5.14 4.31
N GLY A 63 -9.00 4.11 3.97
CA GLY A 63 -9.83 4.18 2.77
C GLY A 63 -9.05 4.17 1.45
N LYS A 64 -7.72 4.25 1.53
CA LYS A 64 -6.80 4.15 0.40
C LYS A 64 -7.01 2.82 -0.29
N ARG A 65 -7.41 2.88 -1.55
CA ARG A 65 -7.64 1.72 -2.39
C ARG A 65 -6.87 1.89 -3.67
N PHE A 66 -6.05 0.90 -3.99
CA PHE A 66 -5.50 0.73 -5.31
C PHE A 66 -6.58 0.07 -6.16
N TYR A 67 -6.89 0.67 -7.31
CA TYR A 67 -7.95 0.19 -8.19
C TYR A 67 -7.44 -0.77 -9.26
N GLY A 68 -6.13 -0.98 -9.37
CA GLY A 68 -5.53 -1.70 -10.49
C GLY A 68 -5.41 -0.83 -11.75
N TYR A 69 -4.74 -1.35 -12.77
CA TYR A 69 -4.68 -0.75 -14.10
C TYR A 69 -5.77 -1.40 -14.97
N HIS A 70 -6.76 -0.61 -15.38
CA HIS A 70 -7.90 -1.07 -16.17
C HIS A 70 -8.17 -0.14 -17.35
N PRO A 71 -7.21 0.04 -18.28
CA PRO A 71 -7.34 0.97 -19.40
C PRO A 71 -8.58 0.73 -20.29
N GLU A 72 -9.08 -0.51 -20.32
CA GLU A 72 -10.29 -0.95 -21.01
C GLU A 72 -11.60 -0.44 -20.38
N CYS A 73 -11.57 -0.06 -19.10
CA CYS A 73 -12.76 0.31 -18.35
C CYS A 73 -13.05 1.81 -18.43
N GLU A 74 -14.27 2.20 -18.81
CA GLU A 74 -14.65 3.62 -18.92
C GLU A 74 -14.50 4.38 -17.59
N TRP A 75 -14.84 3.75 -16.47
CA TRP A 75 -14.67 4.33 -15.14
C TRP A 75 -13.19 4.63 -14.81
N TYR A 76 -12.26 3.78 -15.26
CA TYR A 76 -10.82 3.94 -15.03
C TYR A 76 -10.26 5.11 -15.85
N VAL A 77 -10.65 5.17 -17.13
CA VAL A 77 -10.29 6.27 -18.03
C VAL A 77 -10.77 7.61 -17.45
N ARG A 78 -11.98 7.65 -16.87
CA ARG A 78 -12.51 8.84 -16.19
C ARG A 78 -11.70 9.22 -14.94
N ILE A 79 -11.26 8.25 -14.13
CA ILE A 79 -10.46 8.50 -12.92
C ILE A 79 -9.07 9.02 -13.25
N ILE A 80 -8.43 8.48 -14.30
CA ILE A 80 -7.06 8.83 -14.70
C ILE A 80 -7.00 10.14 -15.48
N ARG A 81 -8.04 10.50 -16.24
CA ARG A 81 -8.12 11.75 -17.01
C ARG A 81 -8.61 12.97 -16.22
N LYS A 82 -9.02 12.77 -14.96
CA LYS A 82 -9.50 13.84 -14.08
C LYS A 82 -8.34 14.69 -13.57
#